data_AF-A0A7Y3IUS9-F1
#
_entry.id   AF-A0A7Y3IUS9-F1
#
_cell.length_a   1.000
_cell.length_b   1.000
_cell.length_c   1.000
_cell.angle_alpha   90.00
_cell.angle_beta   90.00
_cell.angle_gamma   90.00
#
_symmetry.space_group_name_H-M   'P 1'
#
loop_
_entity.id
_entity.type
_entity.pdbx_description
1 polymer ?
#
loop_
_entity_poly.entity_id
_entity_poly.type
_entity_poly.pdbx_seq_one_letter_code
_entity_poly.pdbx_strand_id
1 'polypeptide(L)'
;MQRSFFKYASILLCLLSSSVFAKAIILTDVMSREDQHETGVDTLNAKQKLALQTWLDKNFVLKSDMGKEEEEKKVPASLYLSQSIDNGTKLILSDDSMYLVSPEDVTYTSFWITPFPLRLEDSGDPEYPVRIVNINNGKSVKARQIKPPRG
;
A
#
# COMPACT_ATOMS: atom_id res chain seq x y z
N MET A 1 4.21 56.84 -41.44
CA MET A 1 3.13 55.85 -41.63
C MET A 1 3.50 54.58 -40.88
N GLN A 2 3.09 54.53 -39.62
CA GLN A 2 3.17 53.33 -38.78
C GLN A 2 1.83 52.60 -38.85
N ARG A 3 1.89 51.30 -38.49
CA ARG A 3 0.79 50.37 -38.19
C ARG A 3 0.49 49.42 -39.35
N SER A 4 0.87 48.16 -39.17
CA SER A 4 -0.09 47.07 -38.93
C SER A 4 0.60 45.74 -39.16
N PHE A 5 1.17 45.12 -38.13
CA PHE A 5 1.41 43.67 -38.15
C PHE A 5 1.41 43.13 -36.72
N PHE A 6 0.77 41.96 -36.57
CA PHE A 6 0.68 41.11 -35.39
C PHE A 6 -0.30 41.51 -34.28
N LYS A 7 -1.59 41.40 -34.62
CA LYS A 7 -2.67 41.07 -33.67
C LYS A 7 -2.79 39.55 -33.51
N TYR A 8 -1.82 38.84 -32.91
CA TYR A 8 -2.05 37.44 -32.47
C TYR A 8 -1.07 37.09 -31.36
N ALA A 9 -1.51 37.22 -30.10
CA ALA A 9 -1.18 36.32 -29.00
C ALA A 9 -2.02 36.69 -27.76
N SER A 10 -3.30 36.99 -27.97
CA SER A 10 -4.29 36.64 -26.94
C SER A 10 -4.36 35.11 -26.91
N ILE A 11 -4.59 34.55 -25.73
CA ILE A 11 -4.65 33.11 -25.43
C ILE A 11 -3.27 32.56 -25.01
N LEU A 12 -2.82 32.97 -23.82
CA LEU A 12 -1.94 32.13 -23.02
C LEU A 12 -2.60 31.90 -21.65
N LEU A 13 -3.41 30.83 -21.63
CA LEU A 13 -3.45 29.83 -20.59
C LEU A 13 -4.01 30.27 -19.22
N CYS A 14 -5.32 30.52 -19.20
CA CYS A 14 -6.18 30.42 -18.01
C CYS A 14 -6.38 28.96 -17.54
N LEU A 15 -5.30 28.23 -17.22
CA LEU A 15 -5.40 26.84 -16.73
C LEU A 15 -4.47 26.59 -15.53
N LEU A 16 -4.66 27.34 -14.45
CA LEU A 16 -4.18 26.99 -13.12
C LEU A 16 -5.31 27.17 -12.11
N SER A 17 -6.39 26.45 -12.34
CA SER A 17 -7.38 26.13 -11.30
C SER A 17 -7.85 24.71 -11.53
N SER A 18 -6.90 23.78 -11.47
CA SER A 18 -7.22 22.40 -11.08
C SER A 18 -7.64 22.48 -9.62
N SER A 19 -8.90 22.84 -9.39
CA SER A 19 -9.57 22.54 -8.13
C SER A 19 -9.54 21.03 -8.02
N VAL A 20 -8.54 20.50 -7.32
CA VAL A 20 -8.56 19.13 -6.83
C VAL A 20 -9.78 19.08 -5.93
N PHE A 21 -10.91 18.65 -6.49
CA PHE A 21 -12.07 18.26 -5.70
C PHE A 21 -11.64 16.98 -4.99
N ALA A 22 -10.98 17.16 -3.85
CA ALA A 22 -10.89 16.12 -2.84
C ALA A 22 -12.34 15.72 -2.54
N LYS A 23 -12.67 14.47 -2.81
CA LYS A 23 -13.98 13.89 -2.54
C LYS A 23 -14.23 13.99 -1.04
N ALA A 24 -15.03 14.97 -0.62
CA ALA A 24 -15.37 15.16 0.78
C ALA A 24 -16.16 13.95 1.28
N ILE A 25 -15.73 13.36 2.40
CA ILE A 25 -16.39 12.24 3.05
C ILE A 25 -17.65 12.76 3.74
N ILE A 26 -18.79 12.53 3.11
CA ILE A 26 -20.07 12.82 3.74
C ILE A 26 -20.44 11.63 4.63
N LEU A 27 -20.28 11.75 5.96
CA LEU A 27 -20.64 10.71 6.96
C LEU A 27 -21.98 10.01 6.69
N THR A 28 -23.00 10.72 6.21
CA THR A 28 -24.33 10.15 5.92
C THR A 28 -24.38 9.29 4.64
N ASP A 29 -23.39 9.41 3.78
CA ASP A 29 -23.23 8.63 2.55
C ASP A 29 -22.40 7.36 2.78
N VAL A 30 -21.50 7.40 3.77
CA VAL A 30 -20.58 6.29 4.09
C VAL A 30 -21.00 5.41 5.27
N MET A 31 -21.95 5.86 6.09
CA MET A 31 -22.44 5.11 7.26
C MET A 31 -23.96 4.96 7.22
N SER A 32 -24.46 3.75 7.49
CA SER A 32 -25.90 3.52 7.68
C SER A 32 -26.41 4.23 8.94
N ARG A 33 -27.74 4.28 9.13
CA ARG A 33 -28.31 4.91 10.35
C ARG A 33 -28.00 4.08 11.59
N GLU A 34 -28.00 2.77 11.43
CA GLU A 34 -27.66 1.78 12.45
C GLU A 34 -26.20 1.97 12.87
N ASP A 35 -25.26 2.07 11.92
CA ASP A 35 -23.85 2.34 12.22
C ASP A 35 -23.67 3.69 12.89
N GLN A 36 -24.40 4.72 12.45
CA GLN A 36 -24.35 6.05 13.05
C GLN A 36 -24.84 6.04 14.50
N HIS A 37 -25.82 5.19 14.82
CA HIS A 37 -26.31 4.99 16.19
C HIS A 37 -25.29 4.23 17.05
N GLU A 38 -24.75 3.13 16.55
CA GLU A 38 -23.75 2.31 17.27
C GLU A 38 -22.46 3.08 17.55
N THR A 39 -22.04 3.93 16.63
CA THR A 39 -20.85 4.78 16.77
C THR A 39 -21.10 6.10 17.51
N GLY A 40 -22.35 6.39 17.86
CA GLY A 40 -22.76 7.63 18.52
C GLY A 40 -22.64 8.89 17.65
N VAL A 41 -22.46 8.75 16.34
CA VAL A 41 -22.40 9.86 15.38
C VAL A 41 -23.74 10.59 15.30
N ASP A 42 -24.84 9.89 15.55
CA ASP A 42 -26.21 10.44 15.61
C ASP A 42 -26.41 11.41 16.79
N THR A 43 -25.63 11.26 17.86
CA THR A 43 -25.67 12.14 19.05
C THR A 43 -24.97 13.49 18.82
N LEU A 44 -24.22 13.63 17.73
CA LEU A 44 -23.48 14.84 17.40
C LEU A 44 -24.38 15.92 16.82
N ASN A 45 -24.20 17.17 17.27
CA ASN A 45 -24.84 18.30 16.61
C ASN A 45 -24.17 18.63 15.27
N ALA A 46 -24.80 19.47 14.45
CA ALA A 46 -24.33 19.80 13.10
C ALA A 46 -22.89 20.34 13.06
N LYS A 47 -22.49 21.15 14.06
CA LYS A 47 -21.13 21.71 14.13
C LYS A 47 -20.09 20.64 14.46
N GLN A 48 -20.42 19.72 15.37
CA GLN A 48 -19.56 18.59 15.73
C GLN A 48 -19.42 17.60 14.58
N LYS A 49 -20.52 17.31 13.88
CA LYS A 49 -20.53 16.43 12.71
C LYS A 49 -19.65 16.98 11.59
N LEU A 50 -19.72 18.28 11.32
CA LEU A 50 -18.87 18.95 10.34
C LEU A 50 -17.38 18.93 10.75
N ALA A 51 -17.08 19.17 12.03
CA ALA A 51 -15.71 19.10 12.53
C ALA A 51 -15.12 17.69 12.39
N LEU A 52 -15.92 16.65 12.66
CA LEU A 52 -15.54 15.25 12.47
C LEU A 52 -15.29 14.93 10.99
N GLN A 53 -16.17 15.37 10.09
CA GLN A 53 -15.98 15.21 8.64
C GLN A 53 -14.69 15.87 8.17
N THR A 54 -14.44 17.10 8.59
CA THR A 54 -13.23 17.84 8.23
C THR A 54 -11.97 17.14 8.75
N TRP A 55 -12.04 16.55 9.96
CA TRP A 55 -10.93 15.76 10.49
C TRP A 55 -10.72 14.48 9.68
N LEU A 56 -11.77 13.76 9.30
CA LEU A 56 -11.69 12.56 8.48
C LEU A 56 -11.12 12.88 7.10
N ASP A 57 -11.62 13.92 6.43
CA ASP A 57 -11.12 14.35 5.12
C ASP A 57 -9.62 14.68 5.15
N LYS A 58 -9.14 15.26 6.26
CA LYS A 58 -7.73 15.65 6.42
C LYS A 58 -6.81 14.48 6.79
N ASN A 59 -7.29 13.53 7.60
CA ASN A 59 -6.43 12.52 8.23
C ASN A 59 -6.65 11.11 7.69
N PHE A 60 -7.76 10.87 6.98
CA PHE A 60 -8.12 9.57 6.45
C PHE A 60 -7.99 9.57 4.92
N VAL A 61 -6.91 8.99 4.42
CA VAL A 61 -6.77 8.68 2.99
C VAL A 61 -7.42 7.32 2.76
N LEU A 62 -8.58 7.31 2.10
CA LEU A 62 -9.22 6.08 1.64
C LEU A 62 -8.28 5.37 0.67
N LYS A 63 -7.86 4.14 1.02
CA LYS A 63 -7.05 3.26 0.17
C LYS A 63 -7.70 2.93 -1.19
N SER A 64 -8.95 3.32 -1.42
CA SER A 64 -9.64 3.11 -2.71
C SER A 64 -9.14 4.01 -3.83
N ASP A 65 -8.47 5.12 -3.52
CA ASP A 65 -7.90 6.03 -4.53
C ASP A 65 -6.42 5.72 -4.83
N MET A 66 -5.82 4.74 -4.13
CA MET A 66 -4.55 4.10 -4.54
C MET A 66 -4.77 2.92 -5.50
N GLY A 67 -5.99 2.74 -6.03
CA GLY A 67 -6.35 1.57 -6.84
C GLY A 67 -6.84 1.88 -8.26
N LYS A 68 -6.85 3.14 -8.71
CA LYS A 68 -7.43 3.51 -10.03
C LYS A 68 -6.58 4.44 -10.90
N GLU A 69 -5.37 4.78 -10.50
CA GLU A 69 -4.40 5.51 -11.34
C GLU A 69 -3.01 4.84 -11.41
N GLU A 70 -2.91 3.55 -11.04
CA GLU A 70 -1.71 2.72 -11.25
C GLU A 70 -1.96 1.58 -12.24
N GLU A 71 -2.78 1.81 -13.26
CA GLU A 71 -2.65 1.06 -14.52
C GLU A 71 -1.64 1.79 -15.40
N GLU A 72 -0.36 1.37 -15.32
CA GLU A 72 0.79 1.63 -16.23
C GLU A 72 2.14 1.89 -15.54
N LYS A 73 2.35 1.38 -14.33
CA LYS A 73 3.69 0.92 -13.95
C LYS A 73 3.62 -0.55 -13.58
N LYS A 74 4.37 -1.37 -14.31
CA LYS A 74 4.63 -2.78 -14.02
C LYS A 74 5.23 -2.89 -12.60
N VAL A 75 4.38 -2.90 -11.57
CA VAL A 75 4.75 -3.44 -10.28
C VAL A 75 4.75 -4.96 -10.49
N PRO A 76 5.91 -5.65 -10.40
CA PRO A 76 5.90 -7.10 -10.47
C PRO A 76 4.96 -7.61 -9.38
N ALA A 77 4.10 -8.58 -9.71
CA ALA A 77 3.14 -9.18 -8.78
C ALA A 77 3.77 -9.29 -7.38
N SER A 78 3.23 -8.56 -6.40
CA SER A 78 3.87 -8.38 -5.10
C SER A 78 4.11 -9.74 -4.45
N LEU A 79 5.37 -10.14 -4.34
CA LEU A 79 5.79 -11.41 -3.77
C LEU A 79 5.30 -11.49 -2.30
N TYR A 80 4.66 -12.59 -1.93
CA TYR A 80 4.17 -12.79 -0.56
C TYR A 80 4.57 -14.16 -0.02
N LEU A 81 4.63 -14.28 1.30
CA LEU A 81 4.83 -15.58 1.94
C LEU A 81 3.53 -16.38 1.84
N SER A 82 3.57 -17.49 1.10
CA SER A 82 2.42 -18.37 0.94
C SER A 82 2.32 -19.33 2.13
N GLN A 83 3.41 -20.03 2.44
CA GLN A 83 3.43 -21.05 3.50
C GLN A 83 4.74 -21.04 4.30
N SER A 84 4.61 -21.36 5.59
CA SER A 84 5.71 -21.65 6.51
C SER A 84 5.66 -23.13 6.88
N ILE A 85 6.75 -23.87 6.63
CA ILE A 85 6.84 -25.33 6.81
C ILE A 85 7.94 -25.63 7.83
N ASP A 86 7.79 -26.76 8.55
CA ASP A 86 8.76 -27.24 9.54
C ASP A 86 9.07 -26.17 10.59
N ASN A 87 8.02 -25.58 11.17
CA ASN A 87 8.10 -24.49 12.17
C ASN A 87 8.93 -23.28 11.71
N GLY A 88 8.81 -22.89 10.44
CA GLY A 88 9.53 -21.74 9.89
C GLY A 88 10.92 -22.05 9.35
N THR A 89 11.34 -23.32 9.35
CA THR A 89 12.61 -23.72 8.74
C THR A 89 12.60 -23.56 7.22
N LYS A 90 11.43 -23.79 6.59
CA LYS A 90 11.25 -23.63 5.14
C LYS A 90 10.11 -22.67 4.83
N LEU A 91 10.32 -21.82 3.84
CA LEU A 91 9.36 -20.82 3.39
C LEU A 91 9.01 -21.07 1.92
N ILE A 92 7.71 -21.08 1.60
CA ILE A 92 7.20 -21.12 0.22
C ILE A 92 6.62 -19.76 -0.11
N LEU A 93 7.11 -19.16 -1.19
CA LEU A 93 6.63 -17.86 -1.66
C LEU A 93 5.50 -18.04 -2.69
N SER A 94 4.84 -16.93 -3.06
CA SER A 94 3.71 -16.92 -4.00
C SER A 94 4.02 -17.39 -5.42
N ASP A 95 5.29 -17.47 -5.79
CA ASP A 95 5.80 -17.95 -7.08
C ASP A 95 6.23 -19.44 -7.03
N ASP A 96 5.79 -20.18 -5.99
CA ASP A 96 6.16 -21.57 -5.70
C ASP A 96 7.67 -21.82 -5.48
N SER A 97 8.47 -20.77 -5.34
CA SER A 97 9.86 -20.87 -4.92
C SER A 97 9.96 -21.24 -3.44
N MET A 98 11.04 -21.93 -3.08
CA MET A 98 11.26 -22.43 -1.73
C MET A 98 12.62 -22.01 -1.19
N TYR A 99 12.62 -21.58 0.07
CA TYR A 99 13.80 -21.10 0.78
C TYR A 99 14.01 -21.84 2.11
N LEU A 100 15.26 -22.15 2.43
CA LEU A 100 15.69 -22.65 3.73
C LEU A 100 16.15 -21.46 4.57
N VAL A 101 15.57 -21.27 5.74
CA VAL A 101 15.93 -20.20 6.68
C VAL A 101 17.21 -20.57 7.42
N SER A 102 18.05 -19.58 7.72
CA SER A 102 19.22 -19.75 8.58
C SER A 102 18.79 -20.26 9.95
N PRO A 103 19.47 -21.27 10.55
CA PRO A 103 19.15 -21.80 11.87
C PRO A 103 19.01 -20.73 12.97
N GLU A 104 19.80 -19.66 12.88
CA GLU A 104 19.78 -18.53 13.81
C GLU A 104 18.46 -17.75 13.77
N ASP A 105 17.79 -17.74 12.61
CA ASP A 105 16.59 -16.96 12.35
C ASP A 105 15.29 -17.77 12.44
N VAL A 106 15.37 -19.11 12.56
CA VAL A 106 14.19 -20.01 12.59
C VAL A 106 13.24 -19.64 13.72
N THR A 107 13.77 -19.23 14.88
CA THR A 107 12.93 -18.78 16.00
C THR A 107 12.01 -17.62 15.58
N TYR A 108 12.48 -16.71 14.73
CA TYR A 108 11.67 -15.58 14.26
C TYR A 108 10.61 -16.01 13.25
N THR A 109 10.97 -16.88 12.30
CA THR A 109 10.04 -17.35 11.26
C THR A 109 9.00 -18.33 11.79
N SER A 110 9.27 -18.99 12.92
CA SER A 110 8.30 -19.89 13.57
C SER A 110 6.99 -19.20 13.98
N PHE A 111 7.04 -17.89 14.22
CA PHE A 111 5.87 -17.07 14.60
C PHE A 111 5.24 -16.32 13.43
N TRP A 112 5.70 -16.55 12.19
CA TRP A 112 5.18 -15.86 11.03
C TRP A 112 3.83 -16.43 10.59
N ILE A 113 2.79 -15.61 10.67
CA ILE A 113 1.42 -15.94 10.25
C ILE A 113 1.25 -15.53 8.80
N THR A 114 1.02 -16.48 7.90
CA THR A 114 0.81 -16.26 6.46
C THR A 114 -0.65 -15.94 6.12
N PRO A 115 -0.93 -15.30 4.97
CA PRO A 115 0.02 -14.69 4.02
C PRO A 115 0.36 -13.24 4.37
N PHE A 116 1.55 -12.78 3.96
CA PHE A 116 1.93 -11.36 4.06
C PHE A 116 2.94 -10.96 2.98
N PRO A 117 2.97 -9.66 2.59
CA PRO A 117 3.89 -9.17 1.57
C PRO A 117 5.34 -9.19 2.04
N LEU A 118 6.24 -9.61 1.16
CA LEU A 118 7.67 -9.64 1.42
C LEU A 118 8.48 -9.15 0.23
N ARG A 119 9.77 -8.92 0.47
CA ARG A 119 10.75 -8.64 -0.57
C ARG A 119 12.02 -9.44 -0.32
N LEU A 120 12.74 -9.73 -1.40
CA LEU A 120 14.03 -10.41 -1.36
C LEU A 120 15.14 -9.39 -1.55
N GLU A 121 16.17 -9.49 -0.72
CA GLU A 121 17.38 -8.67 -0.76
C GLU A 121 18.62 -9.58 -0.72
N ASP A 122 19.79 -9.01 -0.99
CA ASP A 122 21.07 -9.67 -0.75
C ASP A 122 21.39 -9.64 0.76
N SER A 123 21.81 -10.76 1.32
CA SER A 123 22.18 -10.85 2.73
C SER A 123 23.65 -10.51 3.01
N GLY A 124 24.53 -10.60 2.01
CA GLY A 124 25.98 -10.57 2.12
C GLY A 124 26.60 -11.87 2.66
N ASP A 125 25.79 -12.90 2.91
CA ASP A 125 26.21 -14.16 3.53
C ASP A 125 26.38 -15.27 2.47
N PRO A 126 27.57 -15.86 2.32
CA PRO A 126 27.79 -16.89 1.30
C PRO A 126 26.93 -18.15 1.46
N GLU A 127 26.57 -18.53 2.69
CA GLU A 127 25.78 -19.75 2.94
C GLU A 127 24.27 -19.49 2.82
N TYR A 128 23.84 -18.27 3.15
CA TYR A 128 22.45 -17.83 3.09
C TYR A 128 22.32 -16.52 2.31
N PRO A 129 22.52 -16.52 0.98
CA PRO A 129 22.73 -15.31 0.18
C PRO A 129 21.50 -14.39 0.05
N VAL A 130 20.32 -14.87 0.43
CA VAL A 130 19.08 -14.12 0.30
C VAL A 130 18.60 -13.66 1.67
N ARG A 131 18.14 -12.42 1.77
CA ARG A 131 17.44 -11.87 2.92
C ARG A 131 15.97 -11.70 2.58
N ILE A 132 15.10 -12.39 3.32
CA ILE A 132 13.65 -12.29 3.18
C ILE A 132 13.14 -11.27 4.18
N VAL A 133 12.55 -10.18 3.71
CA VAL A 133 12.08 -9.06 4.54
C VAL A 133 10.56 -9.03 4.56
N ASN A 134 9.98 -9.10 5.77
CA ASN A 134 8.55 -8.89 5.98
C ASN A 134 8.24 -7.40 5.91
N ILE A 135 7.45 -6.99 4.92
CA ILE A 135 7.17 -5.57 4.65
C ILE A 135 6.31 -4.95 5.77
N ASN A 136 5.50 -5.74 6.46
CA ASN A 136 4.58 -5.23 7.48
C ASN A 136 5.30 -4.72 8.74
N ASN A 137 6.44 -5.31 9.09
CA ASN A 137 7.15 -4.99 10.33
C ASN A 137 8.66 -4.73 10.15
N GLY A 138 9.17 -4.85 8.92
CA GLY A 138 10.59 -4.65 8.60
C GLY A 138 11.53 -5.73 9.12
N LYS A 139 11.04 -6.77 9.80
CA LYS A 139 11.88 -7.88 10.26
C LYS A 139 12.33 -8.71 9.07
N SER A 140 13.58 -9.17 9.12
CA SER A 140 14.19 -9.93 8.04
C SER A 140 14.88 -11.17 8.54
N VAL A 141 14.96 -12.18 7.69
CA VAL A 141 15.69 -13.42 7.96
C VAL A 141 16.59 -13.77 6.80
N LYS A 142 17.74 -14.38 7.09
CA LYS A 142 18.62 -14.92 6.07
C LYS A 142 18.09 -16.27 5.61
N ALA A 143 18.21 -16.54 4.32
CA ALA A 143 17.77 -17.77 3.72
C ALA A 143 18.61 -18.12 2.48
N ARG A 144 18.55 -19.39 2.08
CA ARG A 144 19.08 -19.87 0.81
C ARG A 144 17.97 -20.51 -0.01
N GLN A 145 17.99 -20.28 -1.31
CA GLN A 145 17.01 -20.88 -2.21
C GLN A 145 17.28 -22.38 -2.35
N ILE A 146 16.23 -23.18 -2.18
CA ILE A 146 16.26 -24.63 -2.41
C ILE A 146 15.59 -24.98 -3.74
N LYS A 147 14.54 -24.23 -4.10
CA LYS A 147 13.76 -24.43 -5.32
C LYS A 147 13.49 -23.09 -6.01
N PRO A 148 13.77 -22.97 -7.32
CA PRO A 148 13.45 -21.77 -8.08
C PRO A 148 11.95 -21.59 -8.28
N PRO A 149 11.48 -20.37 -8.64
CA PRO A 149 10.10 -20.11 -8.99
C PRO A 149 9.65 -20.94 -10.19
N ARG A 150 8.37 -21.28 -10.25
CA ARG A 150 7.78 -21.96 -11.41
C ARG A 150 7.49 -20.91 -12.48
N GLY A 151 8.24 -20.97 -13.59
CA GLY A 151 8.02 -20.13 -14.78
C GLY A 151 6.80 -20.54 -15.59
#